data_AF-A0A034WSU0-F1
#
_entry.id   AF-A0A034WSU0-F1
#
_cell.length_a   1.000
_cell.length_b   1.000
_cell.length_c   1.000
_cell.angle_alpha   90.00
_cell.angle_beta   90.00
_cell.angle_gamma   90.00
#
_symmetry.space_group_name_H-M   'P 1'
#
loop_
_entity.id
_entity.type
_entity.pdbx_description
1 polymer ?
#
loop_
_entity_poly.entity_id
_entity_poly.type
_entity_poly.pdbx_seq_one_letter_code
_entity_poly.pdbx_strand_id
1 'polypeptide(L)'
;MLGDEAYPLRKYLLRPYSKTNLNNDSELFNTMLSKSRKSIECAFGIITNKWRLLTKSIETDIYGAELFVKTICLLHNIIIDKEGVCMQTLMQVQQTIPINMNRQRQYNRSSEAATTIR
;
A
#
# COMPACT_ATOMS: atom_id res chain seq x y z
N MET A 1 -1.69 -12.92 -0.92
CA MET A 1 -2.65 -11.87 -1.32
C MET A 1 -3.79 -11.81 -0.32
N LEU A 2 -4.46 -10.66 -0.20
CA LEU A 2 -5.59 -10.47 0.70
C LEU A 2 -6.87 -10.41 -0.15
N GLY A 3 -7.78 -11.35 0.08
CA GLY A 3 -9.04 -11.50 -0.63
C GLY A 3 -10.22 -11.00 0.19
N ASP A 4 -11.29 -10.72 -0.52
CA ASP A 4 -12.60 -10.48 0.08
C ASP A 4 -13.39 -11.77 0.29
N GLU A 5 -14.50 -11.70 1.01
CA GLU A 5 -15.37 -12.84 1.29
C GLU A 5 -15.91 -13.52 0.01
N ALA A 6 -15.94 -12.83 -1.13
CA ALA A 6 -16.32 -13.44 -2.41
C ALA A 6 -15.30 -14.46 -2.96
N TYR A 7 -14.06 -14.48 -2.47
CA TYR A 7 -13.01 -15.35 -2.99
C TYR A 7 -12.89 -16.66 -2.20
N PRO A 8 -12.51 -17.78 -2.84
CA PRO A 8 -12.19 -19.01 -2.14
C PRO A 8 -10.86 -18.89 -1.39
N LEU A 9 -10.74 -19.55 -0.23
CA LEU A 9 -9.47 -19.64 0.50
C LEU A 9 -8.47 -20.45 -0.33
N ARG A 10 -7.26 -19.91 -0.54
CA ARG A 10 -6.17 -20.60 -1.26
C ARG A 10 -4.85 -20.46 -0.50
N LYS A 11 -3.88 -21.32 -0.79
CA LYS A 11 -2.52 -21.26 -0.19
C LYS A 11 -1.85 -19.88 -0.33
N TYR A 12 -2.23 -19.11 -1.36
CA TYR A 12 -1.70 -17.79 -1.66
C TYR A 12 -2.70 -16.64 -1.42
N LEU A 13 -3.92 -16.92 -0.96
CA LEU A 13 -5.00 -15.94 -0.81
C LEU A 13 -5.70 -16.13 0.54
N LEU A 14 -5.50 -15.16 1.43
CA LEU A 14 -6.21 -15.08 2.71
C LEU A 14 -7.61 -14.50 2.49
N ARG A 15 -8.61 -15.02 3.18
CA ARG A 15 -10.00 -14.54 3.17
C ARG A 15 -10.45 -14.33 4.62
N PRO A 16 -11.31 -13.35 4.93
CA PRO A 16 -11.93 -13.26 6.25
C PRO A 16 -12.70 -14.54 6.61
N TYR A 17 -12.70 -14.88 7.90
CA TYR A 17 -13.61 -15.87 8.47
C TYR A 17 -15.06 -15.43 8.26
N SER A 18 -15.95 -16.39 8.03
CA SER A 18 -17.38 -16.14 7.94
C SER A 18 -17.90 -15.49 9.22
N LYS A 19 -18.88 -14.58 9.10
CA LYS A 19 -19.41 -13.81 10.23
C LYS A 19 -20.27 -14.61 11.20
N THR A 20 -20.47 -15.90 10.94
CA THR A 20 -21.22 -16.81 11.80
C THR A 20 -20.29 -17.48 12.81
N ASN A 21 -20.63 -17.39 14.11
CA ASN A 21 -19.87 -18.02 15.22
C ASN A 21 -18.38 -17.62 15.25
N LEU A 22 -18.09 -16.32 15.23
CA LEU A 22 -16.73 -15.80 15.36
C LEU A 22 -16.23 -15.95 16.80
N ASN A 23 -15.10 -16.65 16.97
CA ASN A 23 -14.32 -16.59 18.20
C ASN A 23 -13.49 -15.29 18.24
N ASN A 24 -13.04 -14.87 19.43
CA ASN A 24 -12.23 -13.66 19.60
C ASN A 24 -11.00 -13.61 18.66
N ASP A 25 -10.32 -14.73 18.46
CA ASP A 25 -9.14 -14.81 17.58
C ASP A 25 -9.53 -14.62 16.10
N SER A 26 -10.67 -15.15 15.68
CA SER A 26 -11.20 -15.00 14.33
C SER A 26 -11.63 -13.57 14.05
N GLU A 27 -12.19 -12.89 15.05
CA GLU A 27 -12.55 -11.47 14.97
C GLU A 27 -11.30 -10.57 14.92
N LEU A 28 -10.28 -10.87 15.72
CA LEU A 28 -8.99 -10.18 15.67
C LEU A 28 -8.34 -10.34 14.29
N PHE A 29 -8.32 -11.56 13.75
CA PHE A 29 -7.82 -11.83 12.41
C PHE A 29 -8.57 -11.03 11.36
N ASN A 30 -9.91 -11.07 11.35
CA ASN A 30 -10.74 -10.32 10.41
C ASN A 30 -10.48 -8.81 10.51
N THR A 31 -10.29 -8.29 11.72
CA THR A 31 -9.96 -6.88 11.97
C THR A 31 -8.60 -6.52 11.38
N MET A 32 -7.57 -7.34 11.61
CA MET A 32 -6.23 -7.11 11.07
C MET A 32 -6.19 -7.22 9.53
N LEU A 33 -6.92 -8.19 8.98
CA LEU A 33 -7.09 -8.35 7.54
C LEU A 33 -7.75 -7.12 6.92
N SER A 34 -8.82 -6.61 7.55
CA SER A 34 -9.53 -5.40 7.11
C SER A 34 -8.64 -4.16 7.20
N LYS A 35 -7.86 -3.98 8.28
CA LYS A 35 -6.90 -2.88 8.41
C LYS A 35 -5.84 -2.91 7.31
N SER A 36 -5.31 -4.11 7.02
CA SER A 36 -4.31 -4.30 5.98
C SER A 36 -4.87 -3.95 4.60
N ARG A 37 -6.09 -4.40 4.29
CA ARG A 37 -6.79 -4.04 3.06
C ARG A 37 -7.02 -2.54 2.93
N LYS A 38 -7.53 -1.89 3.98
CA LYS A 38 -7.74 -0.43 4.00
C LYS A 38 -6.46 0.33 3.67
N SER A 39 -5.33 -0.08 4.24
CA SER A 39 -4.02 0.55 3.92
C SER A 39 -3.66 0.44 2.44
N ILE A 40 -3.94 -0.72 1.82
CA ILE A 40 -3.69 -0.96 0.40
C ILE A 40 -4.64 -0.13 -0.46
N GLU A 41 -5.93 -0.13 -0.14
CA GLU A 41 -6.97 0.64 -0.83
C GLU A 41 -6.66 2.16 -0.80
N CYS A 42 -6.26 2.70 0.35
CA CYS A 42 -5.82 4.09 0.47
C CYS A 42 -4.58 4.39 -0.40
N ALA A 43 -3.56 3.53 -0.34
CA ALA A 43 -2.35 3.72 -1.14
C ALA A 43 -2.67 3.73 -2.64
N PHE A 44 -3.49 2.79 -3.11
CA PHE A 44 -3.94 2.78 -4.50
C PHE A 44 -4.75 4.02 -4.85
N GLY A 45 -5.70 4.44 -4.01
CA GLY A 45 -6.50 5.65 -4.24
C GLY A 45 -5.65 6.92 -4.40
N ILE A 46 -4.62 7.08 -3.55
CA ILE A 46 -3.67 8.19 -3.64
C ILE A 46 -2.89 8.15 -4.95
N ILE A 47 -2.36 6.97 -5.31
CA ILE A 47 -1.57 6.80 -6.54
C ILE A 47 -2.46 7.01 -7.77
N THR A 48 -3.67 6.45 -7.83
CA THR A 48 -4.58 6.62 -8.98
C THR A 48 -5.06 8.06 -9.14
N ASN A 49 -5.25 8.79 -8.04
CA ASN A 49 -5.60 10.22 -8.10
C ASN A 49 -4.43 11.08 -8.61
N LYS A 50 -3.19 10.74 -8.25
CA LYS A 50 -2.00 11.47 -8.71
C LYS A 50 -1.64 11.16 -10.15
N TRP A 51 -1.77 9.91 -10.56
CA TRP A 51 -1.34 9.41 -11.86
C TRP A 51 -2.55 9.05 -12.73
N ARG A 52 -2.99 10.00 -13.56
CA ARG A 52 -4.14 9.86 -14.49
C ARG A 52 -4.05 8.64 -15.41
N LEU A 53 -2.84 8.13 -15.65
CA LEU A 53 -2.60 6.90 -16.41
C LEU A 53 -3.36 5.70 -15.82
N LEU A 54 -3.47 5.61 -14.49
CA LEU A 54 -4.15 4.50 -13.81
C LEU A 54 -5.67 4.67 -13.74
N THR A 55 -6.21 5.81 -14.17
CA THR A 55 -7.66 6.04 -14.20
C THR A 55 -8.32 5.37 -15.40
N LYS A 56 -7.56 5.06 -16.44
CA LYS A 56 -8.03 4.37 -17.64
C LYS A 56 -7.40 2.99 -17.74
N SER A 57 -8.00 2.13 -18.57
CA SER A 57 -7.38 0.86 -18.94
C SER A 57 -6.02 1.11 -19.59
N ILE A 58 -5.01 0.34 -19.21
CA ILE A 58 -3.67 0.44 -19.79
C ILE A 58 -3.65 -0.49 -21.02
N GLU A 59 -3.68 0.10 -22.21
CA GLU A 59 -3.65 -0.62 -23.49
C GLU A 59 -2.21 -1.06 -23.83
N THR A 60 -1.70 -2.03 -23.08
CA THR A 60 -0.33 -2.55 -23.23
C THR A 60 -0.28 -4.05 -22.93
N ASP A 61 0.85 -4.68 -23.19
CA ASP A 61 1.08 -6.08 -22.86
C ASP A 61 1.34 -6.28 -21.36
N ILE A 62 1.31 -7.51 -20.89
CA ILE A 62 1.43 -7.82 -19.45
C ILE A 62 2.76 -7.27 -18.88
N TYR A 63 3.84 -7.37 -19.65
CA TYR A 63 5.16 -6.88 -19.23
C TYR A 63 5.21 -5.36 -19.18
N GLY A 64 4.63 -4.66 -20.16
CA GLY A 64 4.49 -3.21 -20.16
C GLY A 64 3.68 -2.72 -18.95
N ALA A 65 2.57 -3.38 -18.64
CA ALA A 65 1.73 -3.02 -17.50
C ALA A 65 2.48 -3.19 -16.16
N GLU A 66 3.21 -4.29 -15.99
CA GLU A 66 4.05 -4.52 -14.82
C GLU A 66 5.14 -3.45 -14.68
N LEU A 67 5.80 -3.10 -15.78
CA LEU A 67 6.83 -2.06 -15.81
C LEU A 67 6.26 -0.68 -15.44
N PHE A 68 5.07 -0.33 -15.95
CA PHE A 68 4.42 0.94 -15.60
C PHE A 68 4.10 1.01 -14.12
N VAL A 69 3.51 -0.04 -13.54
CA VAL A 69 3.19 -0.07 -12.10
C VAL A 69 4.46 0.10 -11.26
N LYS A 70 5.53 -0.65 -11.57
CA LYS A 70 6.83 -0.54 -10.88
C LYS A 70 7.40 0.88 -10.98
N THR A 71 7.38 1.46 -12.18
CA THR A 71 7.89 2.81 -12.44
C THR A 71 7.11 3.87 -11.68
N ILE A 72 5.77 3.77 -11.65
CA ILE A 72 4.90 4.67 -10.91
C ILE A 72 5.21 4.59 -9.40
N CYS A 73 5.34 3.39 -8.84
CA CYS A 73 5.69 3.20 -7.43
C CYS A 73 7.07 3.83 -7.11
N LEU A 74 8.06 3.61 -7.97
CA LEU A 74 9.40 4.19 -7.81
C LEU A 74 9.35 5.73 -7.83
N LEU A 75 8.71 6.32 -8.84
CA LEU A 75 8.57 7.77 -8.98
C LEU A 75 7.78 8.37 -7.82
N HIS A 76 6.72 7.70 -7.37
CA HIS A 76 5.94 8.14 -6.22
C HIS A 76 6.78 8.21 -4.94
N ASN A 77 7.61 7.21 -4.69
CA ASN A 77 8.53 7.22 -3.54
C ASN A 77 9.56 8.35 -3.65
N ILE A 78 10.15 8.57 -4.84
CA ILE A 78 11.09 9.68 -5.07
C ILE A 78 10.43 11.03 -4.79
N ILE A 79 9.19 11.23 -5.22
CA ILE A 79 8.45 12.46 -4.96
C ILE A 79 8.21 12.65 -3.46
N ILE A 80 7.81 11.60 -2.74
CA ILE A 80 7.66 11.66 -1.27
C ILE A 80 8.98 12.01 -0.60
N ASP A 81 10.10 11.46 -1.06
CA ASP A 81 11.41 11.73 -0.47
C ASP A 81 11.88 13.18 -0.72
N LYS A 82 11.50 13.76 -1.86
CA LYS A 82 11.88 15.13 -2.26
C LYS A 82 10.96 16.21 -1.70
N GLU A 83 9.65 15.98 -1.73
CA GLU A 83 8.62 16.98 -1.41
C GLU A 83 7.98 16.73 -0.03
N GLY A 84 8.28 15.59 0.60
CA GLY A 84 7.61 15.15 1.82
C GLY A 84 6.22 14.55 1.55
N VAL A 85 5.54 14.16 2.63
CA VAL A 85 4.18 13.62 2.55
C VAL A 85 3.19 14.79 2.52
N CYS A 86 2.43 14.94 1.43
CA CYS A 86 1.39 15.94 1.34
C CYS A 86 0.29 15.72 2.40
N MET A 87 -0.24 16.81 2.98
CA MET A 87 -1.32 16.77 3.96
C MET A 87 -2.57 16.02 3.46
N GLN A 88 -2.84 16.07 2.15
CA GLN A 88 -3.91 15.30 1.50
C GLN A 88 -3.68 13.79 1.61
N THR A 89 -2.43 13.34 1.45
CA THR A 89 -2.04 11.94 1.65
C THR A 89 -2.22 11.54 3.12
N LEU A 90 -1.82 12.40 4.07
CA LEU A 90 -1.99 12.13 5.50
C LEU A 90 -3.46 12.02 5.90
N MET A 91 -4.32 12.89 5.39
CA MET A 91 -5.76 12.86 5.67
C MET A 91 -6.43 11.57 5.18
N GLN A 92 -6.01 11.04 4.02
CA GLN A 92 -6.55 9.77 3.52
C GLN A 92 -6.11 8.55 4.32
N VAL A 93 -4.94 8.59 4.97
CA VAL A 93 -4.45 7.49 5.83
C VAL A 93 -4.95 7.63 7.28
N GLN A 94 -5.14 8.85 7.79
CA GLN A 94 -5.67 9.08 9.15
C GLN A 94 -7.13 8.63 9.33
N GLN A 95 -7.94 8.65 8.26
CA GLN A 95 -9.31 8.11 8.31
C GLN A 95 -9.34 6.56 8.40
N THR A 96 -8.23 5.88 8.13
CA THR A 96 -8.20 4.42 8.03
C THR A 96 -7.36 3.71 9.09
N ILE A 97 -6.40 4.40 9.72
CA ILE A 97 -5.56 3.90 10.82
C ILE A 97 -5.22 5.07 11.75
N PRO A 98 -5.33 4.96 13.09
CA PRO A 98 -4.78 5.97 13.99
C PRO A 98 -3.25 5.91 13.90
N ILE A 99 -2.66 6.72 13.03
CA ILE A 99 -1.21 6.81 12.89
C ILE A 99 -0.67 7.65 14.04
N ASN A 100 0.15 7.03 14.90
CA ASN A 100 0.99 7.79 15.83
C ASN A 100 2.11 8.46 15.01
N MET A 101 2.04 9.79 14.89
CA MET A 101 2.85 10.63 14.00
C MET A 101 4.37 10.68 14.33
N ASN A 102 4.85 9.92 15.31
CA ASN A 102 6.24 9.95 15.78
C ASN A 102 7.22 9.03 15.05
N ARG A 103 6.84 8.34 13.97
CA ARG A 103 7.83 7.70 13.09
C ARG A 103 8.30 8.71 12.05
N GLN A 104 9.21 9.59 12.46
CA GLN A 104 10.21 10.09 11.50
C GLN A 104 10.82 8.84 10.86
N ARG A 105 10.58 8.64 9.56
CA ARG A 105 11.38 7.69 8.80
C ARG A 105 12.81 8.19 8.93
N GLN A 106 13.59 7.61 9.85
CA GLN A 106 15.03 7.74 9.82
C GLN A 106 15.40 7.32 8.41
N TYR A 107 15.80 8.31 7.61
CA TYR A 107 16.20 8.12 6.26
C TYR A 107 17.24 7.01 6.26
N ASN A 108 16.93 5.86 5.64
CA ASN A 108 17.96 5.02 5.07
C ASN A 108 18.52 5.78 3.85
N ARG A 109 19.07 6.96 4.10
CA ARG A 109 20.02 7.61 3.23
C ARG A 109 21.13 6.56 3.12
N SER A 110 21.44 6.16 1.89
CA SER A 110 22.71 5.54 1.59
C SER A 110 23.77 6.27 2.40
N SER A 111 24.34 5.58 3.39
CA SER A 111 25.42 6.12 4.19
C SER A 111 26.51 6.57 3.22
N GLU A 112 27.12 7.73 3.50
CA GLU A 112 28.33 8.23 2.82
C GLU A 112 29.48 7.19 2.76
N ALA A 113 29.33 6.03 3.41
CA ALA A 113 30.16 4.84 3.24
C ALA A 113 30.32 4.38 1.77
N ALA A 114 29.33 4.59 0.90
CA ALA A 114 29.44 4.19 -0.51
C ALA A 114 30.40 5.08 -1.33
N THR A 115 30.72 6.28 -0.84
CA THR A 115 31.60 7.25 -1.55
C THR A 115 33.07 7.14 -1.15
N THR A 116 33.42 6.28 -0.18
CA THR A 116 34.79 6.19 0.37
C THR A 116 35.58 4.99 -0.16
N ILE A 117 35.02 4.15 -1.04
CA ILE A 117 35.79 3.08 -1.68
C ILE A 117 36.38 3.62 -2.98
N ARG A 118 37.62 4.11 -2.88
CA ARG A 118 38.53 4.39 -4.00
C ARG A 118 39.53 3.26 -4.13
#